data_AF-A0A498FDK0-F1
#
_entry.id   AF-A0A498FDK0-F1
#
_cell.length_a   1.000
_cell.length_b   1.000
_cell.length_c   1.000
_cell.angle_alpha   90.00
_cell.angle_beta   90.00
_cell.angle_gamma   90.00
#
_symmetry.space_group_name_H-M   'P 1'
#
loop_
_entity.id
_entity.type
_entity.pdbx_description
1 polymer ?
#
loop_
_entity_poly.entity_id
_entity_poly.type
_entity_poly.pdbx_seq_one_letter_code
_entity_poly.pdbx_strand_id
1 'polypeptide(L)'
;MDMSLSEFLQAMTEAGLKKFEVDVETDESLSEVRRQRNDLKRELDRTRDRVSELEEQLQSTERAEIKSFVENNPGVNLQEIAQRVVETGADRAVEQVNHMVMTGELQYEDGEFYI
;
A
#
# COMPACT_ATOMS: atom_id res chain seq x y z
N MET A 1 21.48 -46.80 -12.64
CA MET A 1 20.82 -46.57 -13.93
C MET A 1 20.43 -45.11 -13.94
N ASP A 2 20.92 -44.36 -14.91
CA ASP A 2 20.71 -42.92 -15.04
C ASP A 2 19.55 -42.75 -16.03
N MET A 3 18.32 -42.75 -15.53
CA MET A 3 17.13 -42.55 -16.35
C MET A 3 16.59 -41.15 -16.10
N SER A 4 16.17 -40.48 -17.16
CA SER A 4 15.50 -39.18 -17.04
C SER A 4 14.12 -39.33 -16.39
N LEU A 5 13.66 -38.28 -15.70
CA LEU A 5 12.34 -38.25 -15.05
C LEU A 5 11.20 -38.56 -16.05
N SER A 6 11.35 -38.14 -17.32
CA SER A 6 10.35 -38.42 -18.35
C SER A 6 10.31 -39.89 -18.77
N GLU A 7 11.46 -40.56 -18.87
CA GLU A 7 11.51 -42.00 -19.17
C GLU A 7 10.95 -42.83 -18.01
N PHE A 8 11.21 -42.42 -16.77
CA PHE A 8 10.64 -43.06 -15.58
C PHE A 8 9.11 -42.93 -15.55
N LEU A 9 8.56 -41.74 -15.80
CA LEU A 9 7.12 -41.51 -15.85
C LEU A 9 6.46 -42.28 -17.00
N GLN A 10 7.10 -42.35 -18.17
CA GLN A 10 6.57 -43.10 -19.30
C GLN A 10 6.53 -44.61 -19.01
N ALA A 11 7.61 -45.18 -18.46
CA ALA A 11 7.66 -46.59 -18.08
C ALA A 11 6.62 -46.96 -17.00
N MET A 12 6.40 -46.08 -16.02
CA MET A 12 5.37 -46.26 -14.98
C MET A 12 3.95 -46.24 -15.54
N THR A 13 3.71 -45.40 -16.54
CA THR A 13 2.41 -45.29 -17.20
C THR A 13 2.13 -46.49 -18.11
N GLU A 14 3.15 -46.96 -18.85
CA GLU A 14 3.10 -48.17 -19.69
C GLU A 14 2.95 -49.45 -18.85
N ALA A 15 3.52 -49.50 -17.64
CA ALA A 15 3.36 -50.58 -16.67
C ALA A 15 1.99 -50.58 -15.94
N GLY A 16 1.09 -49.64 -16.26
CA GLY A 16 -0.25 -49.57 -15.67
C GLY A 16 -0.30 -49.06 -14.22
N LEU A 17 0.82 -48.55 -13.69
CA LEU A 17 0.92 -47.96 -12.35
C LEU A 17 0.42 -46.52 -12.37
N LYS A 18 -0.91 -46.34 -12.51
CA LYS A 18 -1.59 -45.03 -12.51
C LYS A 18 -1.62 -44.31 -11.15
N LYS A 19 -1.18 -44.97 -10.07
CA LYS A 19 -1.18 -44.41 -8.72
C LYS A 19 0.26 -44.22 -8.24
N PHE A 20 0.90 -43.17 -8.74
CA PHE A 20 2.01 -42.57 -8.01
C PHE A 20 1.41 -41.63 -6.97
N GLU A 21 1.41 -42.05 -5.71
CA GLU A 21 1.30 -41.12 -4.59
C GLU A 21 2.61 -40.33 -4.58
N VAL A 22 2.61 -39.16 -5.22
CA VAL A 22 3.67 -38.20 -5.01
C VAL A 22 3.44 -37.66 -3.61
N ASP A 23 4.21 -38.18 -2.65
CA ASP A 23 4.28 -37.60 -1.31
C ASP A 23 5.03 -36.28 -1.45
N VAL A 24 4.28 -35.23 -1.78
CA VAL A 24 4.81 -33.87 -1.78
C VAL A 24 4.90 -33.48 -0.32
N GLU A 25 6.10 -33.55 0.26
CA GLU A 25 6.36 -32.89 1.54
C GLU A 25 6.09 -31.40 1.36
N THR A 26 4.94 -30.95 1.86
CA THR A 26 4.64 -29.52 1.94
C THR A 26 5.54 -28.92 3.02
N ASP A 27 6.43 -28.01 2.62
CA ASP A 27 7.34 -27.30 3.54
C ASP A 27 6.58 -26.57 4.67
N GLU A 28 5.35 -26.13 4.39
CA GLU A 28 4.48 -25.47 5.34
C GLU A 28 3.17 -26.22 5.50
N SER A 29 2.69 -26.29 6.74
CA SER A 29 1.39 -26.84 7.04
C SER A 29 0.26 -25.90 6.58
N LEU A 30 -0.90 -26.49 6.23
CA LEU A 30 -2.13 -25.74 5.92
C LEU A 30 -2.54 -24.75 7.02
N SER A 31 -2.16 -25.01 8.28
CA SER A 31 -2.45 -24.11 9.40
C SER A 31 -1.55 -22.87 9.41
N GLU A 32 -0.29 -23.01 9.00
CA GLU A 32 0.68 -21.92 8.85
C GLU A 32 0.28 -20.98 7.71
N VAL A 33 -0.04 -21.53 6.54
CA VAL A 33 -0.52 -20.73 5.39
C VAL A 33 -1.79 -19.95 5.75
N ARG A 34 -2.73 -20.57 6.47
CA ARG A 34 -3.95 -19.89 6.94
C ARG A 34 -3.64 -18.77 7.92
N ARG A 35 -2.65 -18.95 8.80
CA ARG A 35 -2.22 -17.94 9.75
C ARG A 35 -1.59 -16.75 9.03
N GLN A 36 -0.61 -17.00 8.15
CA GLN A 36 0.02 -15.98 7.33
C GLN A 36 -1.00 -15.19 6.52
N ARG A 37 -1.94 -15.88 5.85
CA ARG A 37 -3.01 -15.22 5.10
C ARG A 37 -3.86 -14.32 5.99
N ASN A 38 -4.22 -14.77 7.20
CA ASN A 38 -5.01 -13.97 8.13
C ASN A 38 -4.22 -12.75 8.62
N ASP A 39 -2.93 -12.91 8.88
CA ASP A 39 -2.06 -11.82 9.34
C ASP A 39 -1.93 -10.75 8.25
N LEU A 40 -1.63 -11.17 7.00
CA LEU A 40 -1.60 -10.30 5.83
C LEU A 40 -2.93 -9.59 5.59
N LYS A 41 -4.07 -10.29 5.75
CA LYS A 41 -5.38 -9.67 5.61
C LYS A 41 -5.60 -8.59 6.67
N ARG A 42 -5.24 -8.84 7.93
CA ARG A 42 -5.38 -7.85 9.00
C ARG A 42 -4.46 -6.63 8.80
N GLU A 43 -3.30 -6.82 8.20
CA GLU A 43 -2.40 -5.72 7.86
C GLU A 43 -2.99 -4.90 6.71
N LEU A 44 -3.45 -5.55 5.64
CA LEU A 44 -4.11 -4.89 4.52
C LEU A 44 -5.34 -4.08 4.94
N ASP A 45 -6.20 -4.65 5.79
CA ASP A 45 -7.39 -3.97 6.29
C ASP A 45 -6.99 -2.73 7.12
N ARG A 46 -6.01 -2.86 8.02
CA ARG A 46 -5.47 -1.73 8.79
C ARG A 46 -4.90 -0.61 7.91
N THR A 47 -4.16 -0.97 6.86
CA THR A 47 -3.60 0.03 5.94
C THR A 47 -4.70 0.76 5.17
N ARG A 48 -5.75 0.06 4.73
CA ARG A 48 -6.90 0.68 4.04
C ARG A 48 -7.69 1.62 4.93
N ASP A 49 -7.93 1.22 6.17
CA ASP A 49 -8.60 2.07 7.16
C ASP A 49 -7.78 3.34 7.38
N ARG A 50 -6.46 3.21 7.52
CA ARG A 50 -5.55 4.35 7.68
C ARG A 50 -5.55 5.28 6.46
N VAL A 51 -5.55 4.75 5.25
CA VAL A 51 -5.66 5.55 4.02
C VAL A 51 -6.98 6.32 4.00
N SER A 52 -8.09 5.66 4.34
CA SER A 52 -9.41 6.30 4.34
C SER A 52 -9.49 7.44 5.36
N GLU A 53 -8.95 7.25 6.57
CA GLU A 53 -8.85 8.32 7.58
C GLU A 53 -8.03 9.52 7.08
N LEU A 54 -6.90 9.26 6.42
CA LEU A 54 -6.04 10.32 5.87
C LEU A 54 -6.73 11.07 4.72
N GLU A 55 -7.44 10.36 3.84
CA GLU A 55 -8.23 10.95 2.76
C GLU A 55 -9.36 11.84 3.31
N GLU A 56 -10.07 11.38 4.34
CA GLU A 56 -11.12 12.17 4.99
C GLU A 56 -10.55 13.44 5.65
N GLN A 57 -9.41 13.33 6.33
CA GLN A 57 -8.74 14.48 6.94
C GLN A 57 -8.32 15.51 5.89
N LEU A 58 -7.72 15.06 4.79
CA LEU A 58 -7.32 15.93 3.68
C LEU A 58 -8.54 16.65 3.07
N GLN A 59 -9.59 15.90 2.72
CA GLN A 59 -10.80 16.47 2.12
C GLN A 59 -11.51 17.44 3.05
N SER A 60 -11.54 17.16 4.36
CA SER A 60 -12.16 18.04 5.35
C SER A 60 -11.43 19.37 5.45
N THR A 61 -10.09 19.35 5.39
CA THR A 61 -9.23 20.53 5.45
C THR A 61 -9.39 21.39 4.20
N GLU A 62 -9.37 20.78 3.02
CA GLU A 62 -9.57 21.48 1.74
C GLU A 62 -10.97 22.10 1.64
N ARG A 63 -12.00 21.38 2.07
CA ARG A 63 -13.36 21.92 2.11
C ARG A 63 -13.49 23.10 3.07
N ALA A 64 -12.91 23.01 4.25
CA ALA A 64 -12.91 24.10 5.22
C ALA A 64 -12.23 25.34 4.64
N GLU A 65 -11.10 25.15 3.97
CA GLU A 65 -10.33 26.24 3.36
C GLU A 65 -11.06 26.89 2.18
N ILE A 66 -11.63 26.10 1.26
CA ILE A 66 -12.46 26.62 0.16
C ILE A 66 -13.62 27.45 0.72
N LYS A 67 -14.28 26.94 1.77
CA LYS A 67 -15.39 27.65 2.42
C LYS A 67 -14.93 28.99 2.99
N SER A 68 -13.85 29.01 3.76
CA SER A 68 -13.29 30.25 4.32
C SER A 68 -12.83 31.22 3.23
N PHE A 69 -12.28 30.72 2.13
CA PHE A 69 -11.86 31.58 1.01
C PHE A 69 -13.04 32.24 0.31
N VAL A 70 -14.12 31.49 0.06
CA VAL A 70 -15.36 32.01 -0.54
C VAL A 70 -16.07 32.97 0.41
N GLU A 71 -16.10 32.68 1.71
CA GLU A 71 -16.67 33.58 2.73
C GLU A 71 -15.94 34.92 2.79
N ASN A 72 -14.61 34.92 2.66
CA ASN A 72 -13.80 36.14 2.64
C ASN A 72 -13.82 36.86 1.27
N ASN A 73 -14.18 36.17 0.18
CA ASN A 73 -14.19 36.70 -1.18
C ASN A 73 -15.52 36.35 -1.88
N PRO A 74 -16.64 36.98 -1.49
CA PRO A 74 -17.94 36.67 -2.10
C PRO A 74 -17.95 37.03 -3.59
N GLY A 75 -18.41 36.09 -4.42
CA GLY A 75 -18.45 36.24 -5.89
C GLY A 75 -17.18 35.76 -6.61
N VAL A 76 -16.23 35.18 -5.88
CA VAL A 76 -15.03 34.53 -6.43
C VAL A 76 -15.39 33.46 -7.45
N ASN A 77 -14.60 33.39 -8.52
CA ASN A 77 -14.84 32.42 -9.59
C ASN A 77 -14.11 31.09 -9.33
N LEU A 78 -14.47 30.06 -10.09
CA LEU A 78 -13.91 28.72 -9.90
C LEU A 78 -12.39 28.65 -10.15
N GLN A 79 -11.84 29.47 -11.04
CA GLN A 79 -10.39 29.49 -11.31
C GLN A 79 -9.61 30.04 -10.12
N GLU A 80 -10.13 31.08 -9.46
CA GLU A 80 -9.53 31.66 -8.26
C GLU A 80 -9.58 30.68 -7.08
N ILE A 81 -10.68 29.93 -6.93
CA ILE A 81 -10.77 28.85 -5.93
C ILE A 81 -9.75 27.75 -6.23
N ALA A 82 -9.64 27.30 -7.48
CA ALA A 82 -8.70 26.25 -7.86
C ALA A 82 -7.24 26.68 -7.62
N GLN A 83 -6.90 27.91 -7.98
CA GLN A 83 -5.57 28.48 -7.71
C GLN A 83 -5.28 28.50 -6.21
N ARG A 84 -6.25 28.92 -5.39
CA ARG A 84 -6.10 28.95 -3.92
C ARG A 84 -5.83 27.56 -3.35
N VAL A 85 -6.55 26.54 -3.80
CA VAL A 85 -6.37 25.15 -3.34
C VAL A 85 -4.98 24.60 -3.70
N VAL A 86 -4.46 24.96 -4.88
CA VAL A 86 -3.11 24.56 -5.31
C VAL A 86 -2.03 25.22 -4.45
N GLU A 87 -2.15 26.53 -4.21
CA GLU A 87 -1.22 27.29 -3.37
C GLU A 87 -1.17 26.72 -1.95
N THR A 88 -2.33 26.47 -1.36
CA THR A 88 -2.40 26.00 0.02
C THR A 88 -2.03 24.53 0.15
N GLY A 89 -2.20 23.74 -0.91
CA GLY A 89 -1.66 22.38 -0.99
C GLY A 89 -0.13 22.36 -0.93
N ALA A 90 0.53 23.32 -1.61
CA ALA A 90 1.99 23.45 -1.57
C ALA A 90 2.50 23.89 -0.18
N ASP A 91 1.85 24.88 0.44
CA ASP A 91 2.21 25.34 1.79
C ASP A 91 2.06 24.20 2.83
N ARG A 92 0.97 23.43 2.74
CA ARG A 92 0.74 22.25 3.60
C ARG A 92 1.79 21.16 3.41
N ALA A 93 2.24 20.93 2.17
CA ALA A 93 3.29 19.95 1.90
C ALA A 93 4.61 20.35 2.59
N VAL A 94 4.95 21.65 2.59
CA VAL A 94 6.13 22.16 3.30
C VAL A 94 5.99 21.99 4.81
N GLU A 95 4.82 22.32 5.38
CA GLU A 95 4.56 22.15 6.81
C GLU A 95 4.64 20.68 7.23
N GLN A 96 4.08 19.78 6.41
CA GLN A 96 4.11 18.34 6.66
C GLN A 96 5.53 17.78 6.63
N VAL A 97 6.36 18.18 5.65
CA VAL A 97 7.77 17.77 5.57
C VAL A 97 8.54 18.28 6.79
N ASN A 98 8.33 19.53 7.21
CA ASN A 98 8.95 20.07 8.41
C ASN A 98 8.53 19.31 9.68
N HIS A 99 7.26 18.93 9.78
CA HIS A 99 6.77 18.13 10.90
C HIS A 99 7.44 16.75 10.94
N MET A 100 7.59 16.08 9.78
CA MET A 100 8.29 14.79 9.69
C MET A 100 9.77 14.90 10.09
N VAL A 101 10.43 16.02 9.78
CA VAL A 101 11.79 16.29 10.27
C VAL A 101 11.81 16.48 11.79
N MET A 102 10.83 17.19 12.36
CA MET A 102 10.72 17.39 13.81
C MET A 102 10.41 16.10 14.58
N THR A 103 9.59 15.20 14.04
CA THR A 103 9.27 13.92 14.67
C THR A 103 10.39 12.88 14.53
N GLY A 104 11.40 13.17 13.70
CA GLY A 104 12.51 12.26 13.42
C GLY A 104 12.17 11.17 12.41
N GLU A 105 11.05 11.29 11.69
CA GLU A 105 10.68 10.42 10.55
C GLU A 105 11.50 10.75 9.29
N LEU A 106 11.99 11.99 9.18
CA LEU A 106 12.93 12.42 8.16
C LEU A 106 14.14 13.09 8.81
N GLN A 107 15.31 12.93 8.19
CA GLN A 107 16.52 13.68 8.49
C GLN A 107 16.76 14.71 7.39
N TYR A 108 17.22 15.90 7.77
CA TYR A 108 17.58 16.97 6.84
C TYR A 108 19.06 17.31 7.00
N GLU A 109 19.86 16.93 6.00
CA GLU A 109 21.32 17.14 5.98
C GLU A 109 21.73 17.69 4.61
N ASP A 110 22.61 18.71 4.60
CA ASP A 110 23.19 19.34 3.40
C ASP A 110 22.19 19.77 2.30
N GLY A 111 20.94 20.09 2.68
CA GLY A 111 19.90 20.52 1.76
C GLY A 111 19.04 19.38 1.19
N GLU A 112 19.27 18.15 1.63
CA GLU A 112 18.58 16.95 1.16
C GLU A 112 17.83 16.25 2.32
N PHE A 113 16.78 15.51 1.97
CA PHE A 113 15.93 14.78 2.93
C PHE A 113 16.19 13.27 2.86
N TYR A 114 16.33 12.64 4.02
CA TYR A 114 16.62 11.21 4.19
C TYR A 114 15.61 10.57 5.15
N ILE A 115 15.47 9.23 5.12
CA ILE A 115 14.68 8.42 6.07
C ILE A 115 15.61 7.84 7.12
#